data_AF-A0A937GVM2-F1
#
_entry.id   AF-A0A937GVM2-F1
#
_cell.length_a   1.000
_cell.length_b   1.000
_cell.length_c   1.000
_cell.angle_alpha   90.00
_cell.angle_beta   90.00
_cell.angle_gamma   90.00
#
_symmetry.space_group_name_H-M   'P 1'
#
loop_
_entity.id
_entity.type
_entity.pdbx_description
1 polymer ?
#
loop_
_entity_poly.entity_id
_entity_poly.type
_entity_poly.pdbx_seq_one_letter_code
_entity_poly.pdbx_strand_id
1 'polypeptide(L)'
;TLDDGRIMVADHATVQLQIGMQKLQGDDNAGNETAIDILATETADEYWPRSDQFNTSVDMAFTQPALDGLARVMEKWVSHFLSLSVRITPMLQIEDESWAWHLGLDAQATSILNDLYQGKDVDDARLRQILCLFKLEAESGFAPEMQGKPVYMGLAMDAAGVVRFKPQNLLMNLPLATQS
;
A
#
# COMPACT_ATOMS: atom_id res chain seq x y z
N THR A 1 1.15 6.77 -11.71
CA THR A 1 1.39 8.22 -11.93
C THR A 1 0.74 8.98 -10.79
N LEU A 2 1.40 10.02 -10.28
CA LEU A 2 0.81 10.97 -9.34
C LEU A 2 0.28 12.13 -10.19
N ASP A 3 -0.97 12.07 -10.62
CA ASP A 3 -1.61 13.15 -11.38
C ASP A 3 -2.97 13.46 -10.72
N ASP A 4 -3.21 14.73 -10.41
CA ASP A 4 -4.45 15.25 -9.83
C ASP A 4 -4.93 14.60 -8.51
N GLY A 5 -4.00 14.19 -7.64
CA GLY A 5 -4.30 13.56 -6.34
C GLY A 5 -4.67 12.07 -6.43
N ARG A 6 -4.60 11.48 -7.63
CA ARG A 6 -4.78 10.04 -7.85
C ARG A 6 -3.47 9.31 -7.66
N ILE A 7 -3.55 8.11 -7.09
CA ILE A 7 -2.40 7.22 -6.91
C ILE A 7 -2.69 5.94 -7.68
N MET A 8 -2.42 5.96 -8.97
CA MET A 8 -2.69 4.80 -9.84
C MET A 8 -1.59 3.75 -9.71
N VAL A 9 -1.98 2.55 -9.29
CA VAL A 9 -1.11 1.37 -9.19
C VAL A 9 -1.59 0.32 -10.19
N ALA A 10 -0.66 -0.22 -10.97
CA ALA A 10 -0.89 -1.25 -11.98
C ALA A 10 0.24 -2.28 -11.94
N ASP A 11 0.06 -3.41 -12.64
CA ASP A 11 1.12 -4.40 -12.76
C ASP A 11 2.36 -3.81 -13.44
N HIS A 12 3.52 -4.06 -12.84
CA HIS A 12 4.79 -3.49 -13.29
C HIS A 12 5.22 -4.03 -14.66
N ALA A 13 5.04 -5.32 -14.94
CA ALA A 13 5.46 -5.91 -16.21
C ALA A 13 4.59 -5.40 -17.37
N THR A 14 3.28 -5.28 -17.15
CA THR A 14 2.35 -4.70 -18.12
C THR A 14 2.68 -3.25 -18.43
N VAL A 15 2.93 -2.41 -17.41
CA VAL A 15 3.34 -1.01 -17.60
C VAL A 15 4.64 -0.90 -18.41
N GLN A 16 5.65 -1.71 -18.08
CA GLN A 16 6.93 -1.68 -18.79
C GLN A 16 6.80 -2.12 -20.26
N LEU A 17 5.97 -3.14 -20.53
CA LEU A 17 5.67 -3.58 -21.89
C LEU A 17 5.04 -2.44 -22.70
N GLN A 18 4.03 -1.76 -22.14
CA GLN A 18 3.34 -0.66 -22.82
C GLN A 18 4.30 0.51 -23.11
N ILE A 19 5.10 0.93 -22.13
CA ILE A 19 6.13 1.97 -22.33
C ILE A 19 7.13 1.56 -23.42
N GLY A 20 7.54 0.29 -23.46
CA GLY A 20 8.44 -0.23 -24.47
C GLY A 20 7.82 -0.20 -25.88
N MET A 21 6.55 -0.58 -26.00
CA MET A 21 5.81 -0.54 -27.27
C MET A 21 5.61 0.88 -27.80
N GLN A 22 5.24 1.84 -26.93
CA GLN A 22 5.08 3.24 -27.30
C GLN A 22 6.38 3.83 -27.86
N LYS A 23 7.53 3.52 -27.24
CA LYS A 23 8.85 3.94 -27.74
C LYS A 23 9.19 3.37 -29.13
N LEU A 24 8.68 2.18 -29.46
CA LEU A 24 8.93 1.50 -30.73
C LEU A 24 8.03 1.98 -31.87
N GLN A 25 6.77 2.30 -31.58
CA GLN A 25 5.75 2.63 -32.59
C GLN A 25 5.73 4.12 -32.98
N GLY A 26 6.34 5.01 -32.17
CA GLY A 26 6.15 6.46 -32.30
C GLY A 26 4.74 6.88 -31.90
N ASP A 27 4.49 8.18 -31.73
CA ASP A 27 3.20 8.73 -31.25
C ASP A 27 1.99 8.44 -32.17
N ASP A 28 2.19 7.83 -33.35
CA ASP A 28 1.22 7.79 -34.45
C ASP A 28 0.34 6.54 -34.55
N ASN A 29 0.25 5.67 -33.52
CA ASN A 29 -0.60 4.47 -33.61
C ASN A 29 -1.32 4.07 -32.30
N ALA A 30 -2.50 4.66 -32.06
CA ALA A 30 -3.39 4.37 -30.92
C ALA A 30 -4.35 3.17 -31.17
N GLY A 31 -3.97 2.21 -32.02
CA GLY A 31 -4.95 1.34 -32.69
C GLY A 31 -5.21 -0.06 -32.12
N ASN A 32 -4.40 -0.58 -31.20
CA ASN A 32 -4.60 -1.92 -30.62
C ASN A 32 -3.79 -2.08 -29.32
N GLU A 33 -3.79 -1.04 -28.49
CA GLU A 33 -3.07 -1.04 -27.22
C GLU A 33 -3.76 -1.97 -26.22
N THR A 34 -2.96 -2.73 -25.46
CA THR A 34 -3.41 -3.26 -24.17
C THR A 34 -3.50 -2.06 -23.23
N ALA A 35 -4.57 -1.28 -23.35
CA ALA A 35 -4.80 -0.13 -22.50
C ALA A 35 -4.88 -0.63 -21.05
N ILE A 36 -4.10 -0.02 -20.16
CA ILE A 36 -4.27 -0.22 -18.73
C ILE A 36 -5.55 0.51 -18.35
N ASP A 37 -6.58 -0.25 -18.08
CA ASP A 37 -7.87 0.27 -17.68
C ASP A 37 -7.88 0.60 -16.19
N ILE A 38 -8.74 1.54 -15.80
CA ILE A 38 -8.95 1.86 -14.39
C ILE A 38 -10.09 0.99 -13.86
N LEU A 39 -9.85 0.29 -12.74
CA LEU A 39 -10.90 -0.40 -12.01
C LEU A 39 -11.80 0.63 -11.33
N ALA A 40 -12.93 0.92 -11.96
CA ALA A 40 -13.97 1.77 -11.40
C ALA A 40 -15.05 0.92 -10.71
N THR A 41 -15.83 1.52 -9.82
CA THR A 41 -16.85 0.78 -9.05
C THR A 41 -17.97 0.27 -9.97
N GLU A 42 -18.31 1.07 -10.97
CA GLU A 42 -19.31 0.79 -12.00
C GLU A 42 -18.92 -0.32 -12.98
N THR A 43 -17.63 -0.56 -13.18
CA THR A 43 -17.09 -1.58 -14.12
C THR A 43 -16.34 -2.70 -13.41
N ALA A 44 -16.45 -2.79 -12.08
CA ALA A 44 -15.67 -3.72 -11.27
C ALA A 44 -15.88 -5.20 -11.66
N ASP A 45 -17.07 -5.56 -12.11
CA ASP A 45 -17.41 -6.92 -12.53
C ASP A 45 -16.64 -7.39 -13.78
N GLU A 46 -16.14 -6.44 -14.59
CA GLU A 46 -15.34 -6.73 -15.78
C GLU A 46 -13.93 -7.24 -15.44
N TYR A 47 -13.45 -7.04 -14.20
CA TYR A 47 -12.14 -7.49 -13.77
C TYR A 47 -11.99 -9.02 -13.79
N TRP A 48 -12.98 -9.74 -13.25
CA TRP A 48 -12.90 -11.20 -13.07
C TRP A 48 -12.60 -11.98 -14.36
N PRO A 49 -13.33 -11.78 -15.47
CA PRO A 49 -13.08 -12.53 -16.71
C PRO A 49 -11.74 -12.19 -17.39
N ARG A 50 -11.07 -11.10 -17.01
CA ARG A 50 -9.82 -10.64 -17.62
C ARG A 50 -8.67 -10.50 -16.63
N SER A 51 -8.80 -11.06 -15.43
CA SER A 51 -7.80 -10.93 -14.36
C SER A 51 -6.40 -11.40 -14.78
N ASP A 52 -6.31 -12.41 -15.66
CA ASP A 52 -5.05 -12.92 -16.22
C ASP A 52 -4.40 -11.99 -17.26
N GLN A 53 -5.04 -10.89 -17.66
CA GLN A 53 -4.46 -9.91 -18.58
C GLN A 53 -3.57 -8.88 -17.86
N PHE A 54 -3.67 -8.76 -16.54
CA PHE A 54 -2.87 -7.84 -15.71
C PHE A 54 -2.87 -6.38 -16.22
N ASN A 55 -3.90 -5.97 -16.94
CA ASN A 55 -4.06 -4.66 -17.58
C ASN A 55 -5.08 -3.79 -16.84
N THR A 56 -5.27 -4.03 -15.55
CA THR A 56 -6.15 -3.23 -14.71
C THR A 56 -5.31 -2.49 -13.67
N SER A 57 -5.56 -1.19 -13.55
CA SER A 57 -5.01 -0.31 -12.52
C SER A 57 -6.06 0.00 -11.48
N VAL A 58 -5.61 0.33 -10.27
CA VAL A 58 -6.46 0.74 -9.16
C VAL A 58 -5.99 2.07 -8.60
N ASP A 59 -6.92 2.93 -8.19
CA ASP A 59 -6.59 4.17 -7.49
C ASP A 59 -6.47 3.90 -5.99
N MET A 60 -5.24 4.02 -5.47
CA MET A 60 -4.90 3.82 -4.07
C MET A 60 -4.86 5.12 -3.27
N ALA A 61 -5.36 6.22 -3.81
CA ALA A 61 -5.45 7.48 -3.08
C ALA A 61 -6.33 7.34 -1.82
N PHE A 62 -6.08 8.16 -0.81
CA PHE A 62 -6.92 8.21 0.38
C PHE A 62 -8.38 8.53 -0.03
N THR A 63 -9.35 7.90 0.65
CA THR A 63 -10.80 7.90 0.33
C THR A 63 -11.25 7.04 -0.85
N GLN A 64 -10.32 6.43 -1.60
CA GLN A 64 -10.70 5.54 -2.72
C GLN A 64 -10.99 4.11 -2.25
N PRO A 65 -11.96 3.41 -2.88
CA PRO A 65 -12.38 2.07 -2.44
C PRO A 65 -11.28 1.01 -2.43
N ALA A 66 -10.29 1.10 -3.32
CA ALA A 66 -9.21 0.12 -3.40
C ALA A 66 -8.36 0.11 -2.13
N LEU A 67 -8.20 1.27 -1.47
CA LEU A 67 -7.42 1.39 -0.25
C LEU A 67 -8.12 0.73 0.94
N ASP A 68 -9.44 0.90 1.06
CA ASP A 68 -10.27 0.18 2.03
C ASP A 68 -10.26 -1.33 1.75
N GLY A 69 -10.34 -1.72 0.47
CA GLY A 69 -10.23 -3.10 0.04
C GLY A 69 -8.90 -3.75 0.47
N LEU A 70 -7.77 -3.05 0.25
CA LEU A 70 -6.46 -3.51 0.70
C LEU A 70 -6.41 -3.66 2.22
N ALA A 71 -6.97 -2.72 2.97
CA ALA A 71 -7.06 -2.82 4.43
C ALA A 71 -7.81 -4.09 4.86
N ARG A 72 -8.96 -4.41 4.24
CA ARG A 72 -9.71 -5.65 4.53
C ARG A 72 -8.91 -6.91 4.19
N VAL A 73 -8.15 -6.90 3.10
CA VAL A 73 -7.28 -8.04 2.72
C VAL A 73 -6.17 -8.23 3.75
N MET A 74 -5.53 -7.15 4.21
CA MET A 74 -4.51 -7.21 5.25
C MET A 74 -5.05 -7.71 6.60
N GLU A 75 -6.26 -7.30 7.00
CA GLU A 75 -6.92 -7.82 8.20
C GLU A 75 -7.15 -9.34 8.11
N LYS A 76 -7.69 -9.82 6.97
CA LYS A 76 -7.88 -11.25 6.72
C LYS A 76 -6.57 -12.02 6.75
N TRP A 77 -5.50 -11.44 6.20
CA TRP A 77 -4.16 -12.03 6.23
C TRP A 77 -3.66 -12.19 7.67
N VAL A 78 -3.74 -11.15 8.49
CA VAL A 78 -3.35 -11.19 9.91
C VAL A 78 -4.19 -12.21 10.69
N SER A 79 -5.50 -12.19 10.50
CA SER A 79 -6.41 -13.14 11.15
C SER A 79 -6.09 -14.60 10.75
N HIS A 80 -5.82 -14.86 9.47
CA HIS A 80 -5.52 -16.20 8.99
C HIS A 80 -4.23 -16.78 9.57
N PHE A 81 -3.14 -15.99 9.62
CA PHE A 81 -1.84 -16.50 10.03
C PHE A 81 -1.54 -16.37 11.53
N LEU A 82 -2.10 -15.36 12.19
CA LEU A 82 -1.81 -15.07 13.60
C LEU A 82 -2.99 -15.35 14.53
N SER A 83 -4.15 -15.76 13.99
CA SER A 83 -5.41 -15.84 14.76
C SER A 83 -5.76 -14.55 15.51
N LEU A 84 -5.28 -13.41 15.00
CA LEU A 84 -5.42 -12.10 15.61
C LEU A 84 -6.48 -11.28 14.88
N SER A 85 -7.46 -10.76 15.62
CA SER A 85 -8.44 -9.81 15.08
C SER A 85 -7.87 -8.40 15.17
N VAL A 86 -7.76 -7.73 14.02
CA VAL A 86 -7.26 -6.35 13.92
C VAL A 86 -8.20 -5.50 13.07
N ARG A 87 -8.21 -4.21 13.34
CA ARG A 87 -8.86 -3.18 12.52
C ARG A 87 -7.80 -2.32 11.86
N ILE A 88 -7.79 -2.28 10.53
CA ILE A 88 -6.89 -1.44 9.74
C ILE A 88 -7.70 -0.32 9.08
N THR A 89 -7.39 0.93 9.37
CA THR A 89 -8.08 2.10 8.82
C THR A 89 -7.12 2.94 8.00
N PRO A 90 -7.40 3.25 6.71
CA PRO A 90 -6.58 4.16 5.94
C PRO A 90 -6.49 5.55 6.57
N MET A 91 -5.40 6.27 6.32
CA MET A 91 -5.16 7.62 6.84
C MET A 91 -4.54 8.52 5.78
N LEU A 92 -4.75 9.82 5.94
CA LEU A 92 -4.05 10.85 5.15
C LEU A 92 -2.67 11.18 5.72
N GLN A 93 -2.56 11.25 7.04
CA GLN A 93 -1.34 11.62 7.77
C GLN A 93 -1.34 10.97 9.16
N ILE A 94 -0.16 10.92 9.78
CA ILE A 94 0.02 10.46 11.17
C ILE A 94 0.22 11.69 12.05
N GLU A 95 -0.70 11.91 12.97
CA GLU A 95 -0.61 12.93 14.01
C GLU A 95 -0.72 12.23 15.36
N ASP A 96 0.41 11.82 15.92
CA ASP A 96 0.48 11.17 17.23
C ASP A 96 1.79 11.52 17.94
N GLU A 97 1.68 12.31 19.02
CA GLU A 97 2.81 12.66 19.88
C GLU A 97 3.30 11.47 20.72
N SER A 98 2.45 10.43 20.88
CA SER A 98 2.73 9.21 21.63
C SER A 98 2.99 8.01 20.70
N TRP A 99 3.57 8.26 19.52
CA TRP A 99 3.87 7.23 18.52
C TRP A 99 4.71 6.09 19.12
N ALA A 100 4.05 4.96 19.39
CA ALA A 100 4.68 3.82 20.07
C ALA A 100 5.26 2.78 19.11
N TRP A 101 4.62 2.55 17.96
CA TRP A 101 5.03 1.50 17.01
C TRP A 101 4.69 1.84 15.56
N HIS A 102 5.49 1.31 14.63
CA HIS A 102 5.21 1.40 13.19
C HIS A 102 5.63 0.15 12.42
N LEU A 103 5.11 0.04 11.20
CA LEU A 103 5.37 -1.06 10.29
C LEU A 103 5.37 -0.57 8.84
N GLY A 104 6.49 -0.74 8.14
CA GLY A 104 6.53 -0.54 6.68
C GLY A 104 5.96 -1.76 5.95
N LEU A 105 5.08 -1.53 4.97
CA LEU A 105 4.51 -2.55 4.09
C LEU A 105 5.43 -2.87 2.89
N ASP A 106 6.56 -2.15 2.78
CA ASP A 106 7.64 -2.36 1.82
C ASP A 106 8.95 -1.80 2.43
N ALA A 107 10.07 -1.97 1.73
CA ALA A 107 11.37 -1.54 2.23
C ALA A 107 11.55 -0.02 2.34
N GLN A 108 10.96 0.76 1.43
CA GLN A 108 11.02 2.22 1.45
C GLN A 108 10.21 2.77 2.62
N ALA A 109 8.97 2.30 2.79
CA ALA A 109 8.15 2.71 3.92
C ALA A 109 8.80 2.34 5.26
N THR A 110 9.39 1.14 5.38
CA THR A 110 10.14 0.76 6.58
C THR A 110 11.27 1.75 6.86
N SER A 111 12.06 2.11 5.86
CA SER A 111 13.17 3.04 6.03
C SER A 111 12.70 4.44 6.43
N ILE A 112 11.65 4.96 5.79
CA ILE A 112 11.13 6.31 6.07
C ILE A 112 10.54 6.37 7.48
N LEU A 113 9.68 5.41 7.85
CA LEU A 113 9.05 5.38 9.17
C LEU A 113 10.09 5.19 10.29
N ASN A 114 11.15 4.40 10.06
CA ASN A 114 12.25 4.27 11.02
C ASN A 114 12.95 5.60 11.28
N ASP A 115 13.24 6.39 10.23
CA ASP A 115 13.90 7.69 10.38
C ASP A 115 13.00 8.68 11.12
N LEU A 116 11.71 8.73 10.77
CA LEU A 116 10.71 9.56 11.46
C LEU A 116 10.57 9.18 12.94
N TYR A 117 10.48 7.89 13.24
CA TYR A 117 10.39 7.39 14.62
C TYR A 117 11.64 7.72 15.44
N GLN A 118 12.82 7.75 14.81
CA GLN A 118 14.08 8.14 15.45
C GLN A 118 14.27 9.67 15.55
N GLY A 119 13.30 10.47 15.11
CA GLY A 119 13.37 11.93 15.10
C GLY A 119 14.41 12.48 14.13
N LYS A 120 14.76 11.74 13.07
CA LYS A 120 15.65 12.24 12.02
C LYS A 120 14.85 13.06 11.01
N ASP A 121 15.52 14.05 10.43
CA ASP A 121 14.96 14.80 9.32
C ASP A 121 14.81 13.90 8.08
N VAL A 122 13.61 13.88 7.51
CA VAL A 122 13.30 13.22 6.24
C VAL A 122 12.86 14.31 5.28
N ASP A 123 13.55 14.41 4.13
CA ASP A 123 13.22 15.41 3.13
C ASP A 123 11.87 15.16 2.45
N ASP A 124 11.29 16.22 1.88
CA ASP A 124 9.99 16.15 1.20
C ASP A 124 9.98 15.17 0.02
N ALA A 125 11.11 14.95 -0.64
CA ALA A 125 11.16 14.04 -1.79
C ALA A 125 10.96 12.59 -1.32
N ARG A 126 11.59 12.19 -0.21
CA ARG A 126 11.38 10.91 0.46
C ARG A 126 9.98 10.79 1.04
N LEU A 127 9.46 11.85 1.68
CA LEU A 127 8.09 11.83 2.20
C LEU A 127 7.04 11.61 1.10
N ARG A 128 7.22 12.22 -0.08
CA ARG A 128 6.37 12.00 -1.26
C ARG A 128 6.42 10.58 -1.81
N GLN A 129 7.39 9.74 -1.40
CA GLN A 129 7.40 8.33 -1.77
C GLN A 129 6.33 7.53 -1.02
N ILE A 130 5.87 8.00 0.14
CA ILE A 130 4.75 7.38 0.86
C ILE A 130 3.48 7.61 0.03
N LEU A 131 2.88 6.51 -0.40
CA LEU A 131 1.65 6.50 -1.17
C LEU A 131 0.42 6.34 -0.28
N CYS A 132 0.53 5.49 0.74
CA CYS A 132 -0.60 5.16 1.61
C CYS A 132 -0.14 5.06 3.06
N LEU A 133 -1.01 5.50 3.98
CA LEU A 133 -0.85 5.35 5.41
C LEU A 133 -2.06 4.61 5.99
N PHE A 134 -1.82 3.84 7.05
CA PHE A 134 -2.87 3.13 7.77
C PHE A 134 -2.63 3.16 9.28
N LYS A 135 -3.72 3.09 10.04
CA LYS A 135 -3.71 2.79 11.47
C LYS A 135 -4.20 1.36 11.68
N LEU A 136 -3.43 0.54 12.36
CA LEU A 136 -3.82 -0.79 12.79
C LEU A 136 -4.06 -0.80 14.30
N GLU A 137 -5.22 -1.29 14.71
CA GLU A 137 -5.63 -1.42 16.12
C GLU A 137 -6.07 -2.86 16.40
N ALA A 138 -5.83 -3.34 17.62
CA ALA A 138 -6.25 -4.65 18.09
C ALA A 138 -6.78 -4.53 19.52
N GLU A 139 -7.86 -5.23 19.85
CA GLU A 139 -8.43 -5.23 21.21
C GLU A 139 -7.58 -6.06 22.20
N SER A 140 -6.84 -7.04 21.69
CA SER A 140 -6.00 -7.95 22.48
C SER A 140 -4.91 -8.57 21.59
N GLY A 141 -4.02 -9.38 22.17
CA GLY A 141 -2.97 -10.10 21.43
C GLY A 141 -1.66 -9.34 21.22
N PHE A 142 -1.62 -8.04 21.54
CA PHE A 142 -0.39 -7.27 21.60
C PHE A 142 0.36 -7.41 22.93
N ALA A 143 1.66 -7.12 22.91
CA ALA A 143 2.49 -7.03 24.10
C ALA A 143 1.89 -6.02 25.10
N PRO A 144 2.04 -6.24 26.43
CA PRO A 144 1.43 -5.40 27.47
C PRO A 144 1.63 -3.88 27.27
N GLU A 145 2.81 -3.47 26.84
CA GLU A 145 3.18 -2.08 26.58
C GLU A 145 2.48 -1.44 25.37
N MET A 146 1.93 -2.28 24.48
CA MET A 146 1.21 -1.90 23.26
C MET A 146 -0.31 -2.11 23.35
N GLN A 147 -0.82 -2.53 24.50
CA GLN A 147 -2.26 -2.68 24.72
C GLN A 147 -2.99 -1.35 24.55
N GLY A 148 -4.02 -1.34 23.69
CA GLY A 148 -4.80 -0.14 23.36
C GLY A 148 -4.07 0.91 22.53
N LYS A 149 -2.84 0.65 22.07
CA LYS A 149 -2.06 1.58 21.23
C LYS A 149 -2.11 1.18 19.76
N PRO A 150 -2.15 2.15 18.84
CA PRO A 150 -2.13 1.85 17.42
C PRO A 150 -0.74 1.45 16.91
N VAL A 151 -0.73 0.72 15.81
CA VAL A 151 0.45 0.51 14.96
C VAL A 151 0.24 1.32 13.67
N TYR A 152 1.14 2.26 13.40
CA TYR A 152 1.09 3.04 12.15
C TYR A 152 1.80 2.31 11.02
N MET A 153 1.17 2.25 9.85
CA MET A 153 1.71 1.54 8.69
C MET A 153 1.83 2.45 7.48
N GLY A 154 2.81 2.17 6.64
CA GLY A 154 3.02 2.91 5.40
C GLY A 154 3.31 1.99 4.22
N LEU A 155 2.88 2.39 3.03
CA LEU A 155 3.27 1.82 1.75
C LEU A 155 3.87 2.92 0.90
N ALA A 156 5.01 2.65 0.29
CA ALA A 156 5.79 3.60 -0.47
C ALA A 156 6.33 3.00 -1.78
N MET A 157 6.68 3.88 -2.70
CA MET A 157 7.36 3.55 -3.94
C MET A 157 8.87 3.83 -3.85
N ASP A 158 9.66 3.14 -4.66
CA ASP A 158 11.06 3.51 -4.86
C ASP A 158 11.20 4.74 -5.79
N ALA A 159 12.45 5.17 -6.04
CA ALA A 159 12.74 6.31 -6.91
C ALA A 159 12.31 6.10 -8.38
N ALA A 160 12.06 4.85 -8.79
CA ALA A 160 11.53 4.53 -10.12
C ALA A 160 9.99 4.49 -10.15
N GLY A 161 9.32 4.82 -9.04
CA GLY A 161 7.86 4.78 -8.93
C GLY A 161 7.30 3.37 -8.77
N VAL A 162 8.12 2.40 -8.38
CA VAL A 162 7.70 1.00 -8.23
C VAL A 162 7.37 0.69 -6.77
N VAL A 163 6.19 0.12 -6.55
CA VAL A 163 5.76 -0.39 -5.24
C VAL A 163 6.12 -1.87 -5.13
N ARG A 164 6.69 -2.27 -3.98
CA ARG A 164 7.01 -3.67 -3.68
C ARG A 164 6.40 -4.10 -2.36
N PHE A 165 5.11 -4.39 -2.39
CA PHE A 165 4.34 -4.80 -1.22
C PHE A 165 4.86 -6.11 -0.62
N LYS A 166 5.07 -6.12 0.70
CA LYS A 166 5.58 -7.23 1.49
C LYS A 166 4.60 -7.58 2.63
N PRO A 167 3.57 -8.40 2.37
CA PRO A 167 2.60 -8.79 3.39
C PRO A 167 3.24 -9.57 4.56
N GLN A 168 4.43 -10.14 4.36
CA GLN A 168 5.15 -10.86 5.41
C GLN A 168 5.51 -9.94 6.58
N ASN A 169 5.67 -8.64 6.34
CA ASN A 169 5.97 -7.68 7.41
C ASN A 169 4.86 -7.62 8.46
N LEU A 170 3.60 -7.83 8.07
CA LEU A 170 2.45 -7.93 8.99
C LEU A 170 2.53 -9.14 9.92
N LEU A 171 3.30 -10.17 9.56
CA LEU A 171 3.45 -11.37 10.38
C LEU A 171 4.65 -11.27 11.31
N MET A 172 5.70 -10.58 10.86
CA MET A 172 7.00 -10.56 11.55
C MET A 172 7.18 -9.36 12.48
N ASN A 173 6.50 -8.24 12.21
CA ASN A 173 6.80 -6.96 12.86
C ASN A 173 5.63 -6.40 13.69
N LEU A 174 4.55 -7.17 13.89
CA LEU A 174 3.50 -6.79 14.84
C LEU A 174 4.01 -6.99 16.27
N PRO A 175 3.65 -6.10 17.22
CA PRO A 175 4.07 -6.18 18.61
C PRO A 175 3.23 -7.23 19.35
N LEU A 176 3.33 -8.50 18.95
CA LEU A 176 2.55 -9.60 19.51
C LEU A 176 2.99 -9.89 20.94
N ALA A 177 2.04 -10.30 21.78
CA ALA A 177 2.36 -10.84 23.10
C ALA A 177 3.20 -12.11 22.96
N THR A 178 4.27 -12.24 23.75
CA THR A 178 5.04 -13.47 23.82
C THR A 178 4.14 -14.60 24.32
N GLN A 179 4.10 -15.72 23.60
CA GLN A 179 3.43 -16.92 24.13
C GLN A 179 4.15 -17.34 25.41
N SER A 180 3.39 -17.40 26.52
CA SER A 180 3.84 -17.93 27.80
C SER A 180 3.84 -19.45 27.79
#